data_AF-A0A9D5VEL9-F1
#
_entry.id   AF-A0A9D5VEL9-F1
#
_cell.length_a   1.000
_cell.length_b   1.000
_cell.length_c   1.000
_cell.angle_alpha   90.00
_cell.angle_beta   90.00
_cell.angle_gamma   90.00
#
_symmetry.space_group_name_H-M   'P 1'
#
loop_
_entity.id
_entity.type
_entity.pdbx_description
1 polymer ?
#
loop_
_entity_poly.entity_id
_entity_poly.type
_entity_poly.pdbx_seq_one_letter_code
_entity_poly.pdbx_strand_id
1 'polypeptide(L)'
;MQRFKLPEKVVAILHYGRSGSELMQSLLEGHPNIISISGDINKLSEFHATFIKKYPDSGGLDVRVFVKEFTHVFHGMFDARHSSEYNVDAVAFSKIGKNHDEYCGVNPVIFIKVFADLITEYREDFNKGLYLRVLHVAFHLALGRNLLDDMVIAYQLHYVDPGLADELVKDFPDVLFLHTVRDPLQSLGSIMRAWLTPRLSKPGVAPESIKSVPPLLILQLRNIFLGGTPLLFNYRHRSRAVRFEDIKNRPKETMEQVCRWLDIPWDDGLLETTTEGKQAWASGPYLNEVITGFDKAPLQRQHREYFSWFDRLRLRTCLNTKETRWGYDPPALFSNRIFQIFMLCMIFFPFRFEKEHMRVLEKDRIKTWFSIRGILLRAWHRSRLQDLYPDIPLLEADTPVGFNLETEEVIDAYSAILEKVITEKGEEPSSFLRRLVARFPHLPDFLYYQAVFLSKCGRLDEAKKVLLVAEQKFPEFGPLLWVAAHIALTEGGASLEKTKRVAEILGEASRMTFPIRLFKVKAQVFVDLCKMLMAQGRMKEALQAAEQGVRFFPVSEVLWSFLCACLERLGPEGDQQRLADVQDIIKTLFQSKA
;
A
#
# COMPACT_ATOMS: atom_id res chain seq x y z
N MET A 1 -14.25 -21.12 33.43
CA MET A 1 -13.37 -19.94 33.29
C MET A 1 -14.19 -18.84 32.67
N GLN A 2 -14.08 -17.60 33.15
CA GLN A 2 -14.70 -16.45 32.50
C GLN A 2 -14.07 -16.35 31.10
N ARG A 3 -14.90 -16.27 30.05
CA ARG A 3 -14.45 -16.23 28.65
C ARG A 3 -13.58 -14.98 28.45
N PHE A 4 -12.29 -15.15 28.14
CA PHE A 4 -11.37 -14.03 27.99
C PHE A 4 -11.71 -13.22 26.73
N LYS A 5 -12.09 -11.95 26.86
CA LYS A 5 -12.51 -11.16 25.69
C LYS A 5 -11.31 -10.91 24.76
N LEU A 6 -11.40 -11.42 23.52
CA LEU A 6 -10.38 -11.16 22.51
C LEU A 6 -10.47 -9.70 22.01
N PRO A 7 -9.32 -9.08 21.68
CA PRO A 7 -9.28 -7.72 21.15
C PRO A 7 -9.87 -7.64 19.74
N GLU A 8 -10.66 -6.59 19.49
CA GLU A 8 -11.26 -6.31 18.17
C GLU A 8 -10.60 -5.11 17.47
N LYS A 9 -9.96 -4.22 18.23
CA LYS A 9 -9.28 -3.03 17.68
C LYS A 9 -7.89 -3.42 17.16
N VAL A 10 -7.57 -3.02 15.94
CA VAL A 10 -6.25 -3.21 15.31
C VAL A 10 -5.74 -1.89 14.77
N VAL A 11 -4.46 -1.58 15.05
CA VAL A 11 -3.69 -0.59 14.32
C VAL A 11 -2.61 -1.29 13.50
N ALA A 12 -2.72 -1.21 12.19
CA ALA A 12 -1.73 -1.68 11.25
C ALA A 12 -0.64 -0.62 11.05
N ILE A 13 0.60 -0.93 11.42
CA ILE A 13 1.73 -0.01 11.28
C ILE A 13 2.44 -0.28 9.94
N LEU A 14 2.65 0.78 9.16
CA LEU A 14 3.31 0.75 7.85
C LEU A 14 4.48 1.75 7.81
N HIS A 15 5.33 1.61 6.80
CA HIS A 15 6.48 2.48 6.63
C HIS A 15 6.64 2.98 5.19
N TYR A 16 7.33 4.12 5.08
CA TYR A 16 7.82 4.66 3.83
C TYR A 16 9.35 4.73 3.85
N GLY A 17 10.00 3.75 3.20
CA GLY A 17 11.45 3.58 3.28
C GLY A 17 11.90 3.37 4.72
N ARG A 18 13.02 3.96 5.16
CA ARG A 18 13.48 3.91 6.56
C ARG A 18 12.89 5.06 7.39
N SER A 19 11.58 5.01 7.61
CA SER A 19 10.78 6.00 8.35
C SER A 19 10.52 5.66 9.82
N GLY A 20 11.08 4.55 10.33
CA GLY A 20 11.02 4.22 11.76
C GLY A 20 9.72 3.58 12.22
N SER A 21 9.15 2.66 11.45
CA SER A 21 8.01 1.86 11.91
C SER A 21 8.35 0.95 13.09
N GLU A 22 9.55 0.36 13.12
CA GLU A 22 10.03 -0.43 14.26
C GLU A 22 10.15 0.44 15.52
N LEU A 23 10.59 1.70 15.35
CA LEU A 23 10.58 2.69 16.43
C LEU A 23 9.14 2.92 16.92
N MET A 24 8.19 3.17 16.02
CA MET A 24 6.78 3.36 16.38
C MET A 24 6.22 2.14 17.13
N GLN A 25 6.48 0.92 16.66
CA GLN A 25 6.06 -0.30 17.35
C GLN A 25 6.66 -0.39 18.76
N SER A 26 7.97 -0.13 18.92
CA SER A 26 8.64 -0.19 20.22
C SER A 26 8.15 0.86 21.22
N LEU A 27 7.64 2.01 20.74
CA LEU A 27 7.03 3.03 21.59
C LEU A 27 5.63 2.59 22.03
N LEU A 28 4.84 2.01 21.12
CA LEU A 28 3.47 1.55 21.43
C LEU A 28 3.45 0.32 22.36
N GLU A 29 4.45 -0.55 22.30
CA GLU A 29 4.51 -1.80 23.08
C GLU A 29 4.57 -1.59 24.61
N GLY A 30 5.03 -0.42 25.06
CA GLY A 30 5.07 -0.04 26.46
C GLY A 30 3.69 0.32 27.03
N HIS A 31 2.69 0.56 26.18
CA HIS A 31 1.38 1.03 26.60
C HIS A 31 0.50 -0.12 27.15
N PRO A 32 -0.20 0.06 28.29
CA PRO A 32 -0.97 -1.01 28.93
C PRO A 32 -2.15 -1.54 28.10
N ASN A 33 -2.74 -0.72 27.21
CA ASN A 33 -3.80 -1.14 26.29
C ASN A 33 -3.30 -1.64 24.93
N ILE A 34 -1.99 -1.82 24.73
CA ILE A 34 -1.42 -2.28 23.46
C ILE A 34 -0.81 -3.66 23.61
N ILE A 35 -1.15 -4.55 22.67
CA ILE A 35 -0.43 -5.80 22.46
C ILE A 35 0.20 -5.82 21.06
N SER A 36 1.49 -6.11 21.01
CA SER A 36 2.26 -6.27 19.78
C SER A 36 3.11 -7.53 19.85
N ILE A 37 3.53 -8.06 18.71
CA ILE A 37 4.49 -9.16 18.69
C ILE A 37 5.86 -8.61 18.31
N SER A 38 6.77 -8.71 19.26
CA SER A 38 8.19 -8.42 19.08
C SER A 38 8.89 -9.56 18.35
N GLY A 39 9.80 -9.24 17.42
CA GLY A 39 10.47 -10.25 16.60
C GLY A 39 10.83 -9.77 15.20
N ASP A 40 11.18 -10.70 14.32
CA ASP A 40 11.48 -10.42 12.90
C ASP A 40 10.19 -10.02 12.18
N ILE A 41 9.99 -8.72 12.08
CA ILE A 41 8.70 -8.18 11.70
C ILE A 41 8.39 -8.39 10.21
N ASN A 42 9.43 -8.47 9.38
CA ASN A 42 9.29 -8.82 7.97
C ASN A 42 8.75 -10.26 7.83
N LYS A 43 9.26 -11.19 8.65
CA LYS A 43 8.75 -12.56 8.64
C LYS A 43 7.30 -12.64 9.11
N LEU A 44 6.86 -11.81 10.05
CA LEU A 44 5.49 -11.88 10.55
C LEU A 44 4.46 -11.55 9.46
N SER A 45 4.68 -10.48 8.70
CA SER A 45 3.80 -10.09 7.60
C SER A 45 3.86 -11.08 6.42
N GLU A 46 5.04 -11.58 6.05
CA GLU A 46 5.19 -12.62 5.03
C GLU A 46 4.53 -13.95 5.44
N PHE A 47 4.70 -14.34 6.71
CA PHE A 47 4.06 -15.53 7.27
C PHE A 47 2.54 -15.37 7.26
N HIS A 48 2.02 -14.20 7.64
CA HIS A 48 0.59 -13.90 7.57
C HIS A 48 0.06 -13.98 6.13
N ALA A 49 0.77 -13.40 5.16
CA ALA A 49 0.41 -13.50 3.75
C ALA A 49 0.36 -14.97 3.25
N THR A 50 1.28 -15.79 3.72
CA THR A 50 1.30 -17.23 3.42
C THR A 50 0.15 -17.96 4.12
N PHE A 51 -0.09 -17.64 5.39
CA PHE A 51 -1.16 -18.19 6.22
C PHE A 51 -2.53 -17.96 5.57
N ILE A 52 -2.83 -16.72 5.16
CA ILE A 52 -4.08 -16.34 4.49
C ILE A 52 -4.34 -17.21 3.25
N LYS A 53 -3.29 -17.50 2.46
CA LYS A 53 -3.41 -18.31 1.23
C LYS A 53 -3.60 -19.80 1.52
N LYS A 54 -2.99 -20.29 2.60
CA LYS A 54 -2.94 -21.71 2.95
C LYS A 54 -4.19 -22.19 3.69
N TYR A 55 -4.75 -21.35 4.56
CA TYR A 55 -5.86 -21.73 5.43
C TYR A 55 -7.17 -21.11 4.94
N PRO A 56 -8.17 -21.91 4.54
CA PRO A 56 -9.47 -21.41 4.13
C PRO A 56 -10.26 -20.89 5.34
N ASP A 57 -11.17 -19.94 5.11
CA ASP A 57 -11.99 -19.34 6.17
C ASP A 57 -12.90 -20.37 6.86
N SER A 58 -13.29 -21.45 6.16
CA SER A 58 -14.23 -22.48 6.61
C SER A 58 -13.59 -23.79 7.10
N GLY A 59 -12.26 -23.86 7.17
CA GLY A 59 -11.53 -25.05 7.63
C GLY A 59 -10.67 -24.70 8.85
N GLY A 60 -11.07 -25.19 10.02
CA GLY A 60 -10.39 -24.89 11.27
C GLY A 60 -8.88 -25.13 11.23
N LEU A 61 -8.13 -24.30 11.97
CA LEU A 61 -6.68 -24.39 12.09
C LEU A 61 -6.24 -25.72 12.72
N ASP A 62 -5.39 -26.49 12.03
CA ASP A 62 -4.63 -27.56 12.69
C ASP A 62 -3.56 -26.92 13.59
N VAL A 63 -3.89 -26.80 14.88
CA VAL A 63 -3.04 -26.19 15.91
C VAL A 63 -1.65 -26.84 15.95
N ARG A 64 -1.55 -28.16 15.75
CA ARG A 64 -0.26 -28.86 15.84
C ARG A 64 0.65 -28.49 14.68
N VAL A 65 0.09 -28.47 13.46
CA VAL A 65 0.82 -28.07 12.26
C VAL A 65 1.23 -26.60 12.37
N PHE A 66 0.29 -25.74 12.75
CA PHE A 66 0.53 -24.31 12.92
C PHE A 66 1.65 -24.03 13.92
N VAL A 67 1.55 -24.59 15.13
CA VAL A 67 2.54 -24.37 16.19
C VAL A 67 3.92 -24.81 15.74
N LYS A 68 4.03 -25.96 15.06
CA LYS A 68 5.30 -26.45 14.54
C LYS A 68 5.90 -25.50 13.51
N GLU A 69 5.09 -25.00 12.58
CA GLU A 69 5.54 -24.05 11.56
C GLU A 69 5.93 -22.71 12.17
N PHE A 70 5.07 -22.16 13.03
CA PHE A 70 5.29 -20.87 13.69
C PHE A 70 6.54 -20.89 14.56
N THR A 71 6.70 -21.90 15.43
CA THR A 71 7.89 -22.01 16.30
C THR A 71 9.18 -22.22 15.51
N HIS A 72 9.10 -22.87 14.33
CA HIS A 72 10.25 -23.02 13.45
C HIS A 72 10.65 -21.69 12.80
N VAL A 73 9.69 -20.97 12.21
CA VAL A 73 9.92 -19.68 11.53
C VAL A 73 10.36 -18.61 12.52
N PHE A 74 9.72 -18.57 13.70
CA PHE A 74 9.91 -17.53 14.71
C PHE A 74 10.73 -18.01 15.93
N HIS A 75 11.64 -18.97 15.75
CA HIS A 75 12.47 -19.49 16.84
C HIS A 75 13.18 -18.38 17.66
N GLY A 76 13.60 -17.29 17.00
CA GLY A 76 14.23 -16.14 17.66
C GLY A 76 13.32 -15.34 18.60
N MET A 77 11.99 -15.47 18.49
CA MET A 77 11.04 -14.89 19.46
C MET A 77 10.93 -15.73 20.73
N PHE A 78 11.21 -17.03 20.66
CA PHE A 78 11.19 -17.92 21.82
C PHE A 78 12.55 -17.93 22.52
N ASP A 79 13.65 -17.75 21.77
CA ASP A 79 14.97 -17.49 22.32
C ASP A 79 15.85 -16.72 21.32
N ALA A 80 16.02 -15.42 21.57
CA ALA A 80 16.82 -14.57 20.68
C ALA A 80 18.31 -14.97 20.63
N ARG A 81 18.84 -15.70 21.62
CA ARG A 81 20.25 -16.11 21.65
C ARG A 81 20.57 -17.21 20.62
N HIS A 82 19.56 -17.97 20.22
CA HIS A 82 19.70 -19.07 19.25
C HIS A 82 19.46 -18.64 17.81
N SER A 83 19.13 -17.35 17.59
CA SER A 83 18.94 -16.83 16.25
C SER A 83 20.29 -16.54 15.59
N SER A 84 20.49 -17.03 14.36
CA SER A 84 21.78 -16.98 13.68
C SER A 84 22.33 -15.55 13.59
N GLU A 85 23.64 -15.37 13.77
CA GLU A 85 24.36 -14.08 13.66
C GLU A 85 24.12 -13.31 12.35
N TYR A 86 23.61 -13.99 11.32
CA TYR A 86 23.28 -13.40 10.02
C TYR A 86 21.88 -12.77 9.94
N ASN A 87 21.02 -12.94 10.96
CA ASN A 87 19.74 -12.26 11.02
C ASN A 87 19.93 -10.91 11.72
N VAL A 88 19.59 -9.81 11.03
CA VAL A 88 19.79 -8.43 11.52
C VAL A 88 19.04 -8.19 12.83
N ASP A 89 17.87 -8.80 12.93
CA ASP A 89 16.94 -8.66 14.05
C ASP A 89 17.38 -9.53 15.25
N ALA A 90 18.12 -10.62 15.02
CA ALA A 90 18.67 -11.49 16.05
C ALA A 90 19.61 -10.77 17.02
N VAL A 91 20.44 -9.86 16.49
CA VAL A 91 21.40 -9.10 17.28
C VAL A 91 20.68 -8.04 18.12
N ALA A 92 19.61 -7.42 17.59
CA ALA A 92 18.81 -6.43 18.29
C ALA A 92 18.07 -7.03 19.48
N PHE A 93 17.57 -8.26 19.34
CA PHE A 93 16.77 -8.92 20.38
C PHE A 93 17.58 -9.73 21.40
N SER A 94 18.87 -9.97 21.16
CA SER A 94 19.75 -10.71 22.08
C SER A 94 20.55 -9.83 23.05
N LYS A 95 20.46 -8.49 22.92
CA LYS A 95 21.14 -7.50 23.78
C LYS A 95 20.24 -6.30 24.10
N ILE A 96 19.17 -6.58 24.83
CA ILE A 96 18.19 -5.60 25.31
C ILE A 96 18.36 -5.35 26.81
N GLY A 97 17.45 -4.56 27.39
CA GLY A 97 17.50 -4.23 28.81
C GLY A 97 18.43 -3.06 29.11
N LYS A 98 18.35 -2.52 30.33
CA LYS A 98 19.11 -1.31 30.72
C LYS A 98 20.62 -1.50 30.65
N ASN A 99 21.10 -2.73 30.82
CA ASN A 99 22.53 -3.07 30.87
C ASN A 99 23.03 -3.85 29.63
N HIS A 100 22.18 -4.04 28.60
CA HIS A 100 22.51 -4.85 27.39
C HIS A 100 22.88 -6.32 27.66
N ASP A 101 22.36 -6.88 28.76
CA ASP A 101 22.59 -8.25 29.21
C ASP A 101 21.31 -9.11 29.17
N GLU A 102 20.19 -8.53 28.73
CA GLU A 102 18.92 -9.24 28.58
C GLU A 102 18.66 -9.62 27.11
N TYR A 103 17.70 -10.52 26.89
CA TYR A 103 17.31 -11.01 25.57
C TYR A 103 15.79 -11.24 25.50
N CYS A 104 15.22 -11.20 24.29
CA CYS A 104 13.83 -11.59 24.04
C CYS A 104 13.67 -13.11 24.12
N GLY A 105 12.55 -13.56 24.67
CA GLY A 105 12.26 -14.97 24.75
C GLY A 105 10.95 -15.28 25.47
N VAL A 106 10.00 -15.82 24.73
CA VAL A 106 8.77 -16.39 25.28
C VAL A 106 8.95 -17.88 25.56
N ASN A 107 8.41 -18.37 26.67
CA ASN A 107 8.42 -19.81 26.94
C ASN A 107 7.54 -20.55 25.91
N PRO A 108 8.10 -21.39 25.03
CA PRO A 108 7.34 -22.02 23.95
C PRO A 108 6.27 -22.98 24.49
N VAL A 109 6.50 -23.65 25.63
CA VAL A 109 5.53 -24.57 26.21
C VAL A 109 4.29 -23.81 26.70
N ILE A 110 4.50 -22.68 27.36
CA ILE A 110 3.39 -21.83 27.85
C ILE A 110 2.63 -21.24 26.66
N PHE A 111 3.34 -20.67 25.67
CA PHE A 111 2.73 -20.11 24.47
C PHE A 111 1.88 -21.14 23.72
N ILE A 112 2.43 -22.33 23.45
CA ILE A 112 1.74 -23.40 22.72
C ILE A 112 0.47 -23.82 23.45
N LYS A 113 0.56 -23.99 24.77
CA LYS A 113 -0.60 -24.36 25.59
C LYS A 113 -1.69 -23.28 25.51
N VAL A 114 -1.34 -22.03 25.78
CA VAL A 114 -2.31 -20.91 25.77
C VAL A 114 -2.92 -20.71 24.39
N PHE A 115 -2.10 -20.77 23.34
CA PHE A 115 -2.58 -20.66 21.95
C PHE A 115 -3.55 -21.79 21.61
N ALA A 116 -3.23 -23.03 21.96
CA ALA A 116 -4.09 -24.18 21.71
C ALA A 116 -5.42 -24.09 22.48
N ASP A 117 -5.35 -23.70 23.76
CA ASP A 117 -6.53 -23.53 24.61
C ASP A 117 -7.47 -22.45 24.02
N LEU A 118 -6.93 -21.29 23.63
CA LEU A 118 -7.70 -20.19 23.04
C LEU A 118 -8.28 -20.55 21.66
N ILE A 119 -7.50 -21.15 20.75
CA ILE A 119 -8.03 -21.59 19.45
C ILE A 119 -9.16 -22.62 19.64
N THR A 120 -9.03 -23.52 20.63
CA THR A 120 -10.06 -24.52 20.93
C THR A 120 -11.33 -23.87 21.51
N GLU A 121 -11.18 -22.90 22.41
CA GLU A 121 -12.28 -22.16 23.02
C GLU A 121 -13.11 -21.37 21.99
N TYR A 122 -12.46 -20.83 20.95
CA TYR A 122 -13.09 -20.01 19.92
C TYR A 122 -13.28 -20.73 18.57
N ARG A 123 -13.16 -22.06 18.55
CA ARG A 123 -13.10 -22.84 17.30
C ARG A 123 -14.32 -22.68 16.39
N GLU A 124 -15.51 -22.54 16.97
CA GLU A 124 -16.76 -22.36 16.23
C GLU A 124 -16.84 -21.00 15.52
N ASP A 125 -16.07 -20.01 15.99
CA ASP A 125 -16.02 -18.64 15.46
C ASP A 125 -14.76 -18.43 14.58
N PHE A 126 -14.17 -19.52 14.06
CA PHE A 126 -12.89 -19.43 13.36
C PHE A 126 -12.98 -18.61 12.07
N ASN A 127 -12.18 -17.55 12.02
CA ASN A 127 -11.81 -16.80 10.82
C ASN A 127 -10.31 -16.45 10.89
N LYS A 128 -9.75 -15.89 9.81
CA LYS A 128 -8.34 -15.48 9.78
C LYS A 128 -8.03 -14.41 10.84
N GLY A 129 -8.98 -13.54 11.15
CA GLY A 129 -8.89 -12.57 12.24
C GLY A 129 -8.76 -13.21 13.63
N LEU A 130 -9.38 -14.37 13.88
CA LEU A 130 -9.29 -15.10 15.14
C LEU A 130 -7.84 -15.55 15.38
N TYR A 131 -7.18 -16.08 14.35
CA TYR A 131 -5.77 -16.43 14.43
C TYR A 131 -4.93 -15.24 14.89
N LEU A 132 -5.09 -14.06 14.26
CA LEU A 132 -4.31 -12.88 14.59
C LEU A 132 -4.54 -12.43 16.05
N ARG A 133 -5.80 -12.45 16.51
CA ARG A 133 -6.18 -12.13 17.90
C ARG A 133 -5.54 -13.10 18.89
N VAL A 134 -5.74 -14.41 18.68
CA VAL A 134 -5.23 -15.45 19.57
C VAL A 134 -3.72 -15.47 19.58
N LEU A 135 -3.06 -15.20 18.45
CA LEU A 135 -1.61 -15.12 18.39
C LEU A 135 -1.04 -14.04 19.32
N HIS A 136 -1.58 -12.81 19.24
CA HIS A 136 -1.10 -11.69 20.06
C HIS A 136 -1.44 -11.90 21.54
N VAL A 137 -2.66 -12.37 21.84
CA VAL A 137 -3.07 -12.66 23.22
C VAL A 137 -2.21 -13.77 23.83
N ALA A 138 -2.02 -14.89 23.13
CA ALA A 138 -1.22 -16.00 23.62
C ALA A 138 0.25 -15.59 23.84
N PHE A 139 0.80 -14.75 22.98
CA PHE A 139 2.15 -14.21 23.14
C PHE A 139 2.29 -13.41 24.45
N HIS A 140 1.37 -12.46 24.72
CA HIS A 140 1.44 -11.63 25.93
C HIS A 140 1.11 -12.41 27.22
N LEU A 141 0.17 -13.34 27.18
CA LEU A 141 -0.11 -14.23 28.31
C LEU A 141 1.10 -15.12 28.63
N ALA A 142 1.81 -15.60 27.61
CA ALA A 142 3.02 -16.39 27.79
C ALA A 142 4.22 -15.57 28.30
N LEU A 143 4.22 -14.25 28.08
CA LEU A 143 5.12 -13.30 28.76
C LEU A 143 4.73 -13.04 30.23
N GLY A 144 3.59 -13.56 30.69
CA GLY A 144 3.08 -13.32 32.04
C GLY A 144 2.43 -11.95 32.23
N ARG A 145 2.01 -11.28 31.16
CA ARG A 145 1.31 -10.00 31.24
C ARG A 145 -0.16 -10.20 31.64
N ASN A 146 -0.66 -9.30 32.48
CA ASN A 146 -2.08 -9.18 32.76
C ASN A 146 -2.72 -8.32 31.66
N LEU A 147 -3.73 -8.86 30.98
CA LEU A 147 -4.40 -8.18 29.88
C LEU A 147 -5.69 -7.48 30.35
N LEU A 148 -5.91 -6.27 29.85
CA LEU A 148 -7.13 -5.49 29.99
C LEU A 148 -8.19 -5.94 28.96
N ASP A 149 -9.44 -5.54 29.15
CA ASP A 149 -10.56 -5.93 28.29
C ASP A 149 -10.62 -5.14 26.96
N ASP A 150 -9.95 -3.98 26.89
CA ASP A 150 -10.01 -3.00 25.79
C ASP A 150 -8.67 -2.89 25.04
N MET A 151 -8.03 -4.05 24.82
CA MET A 151 -6.76 -4.14 24.13
C MET A 151 -6.84 -3.76 22.65
N VAL A 152 -5.80 -3.09 22.16
CA VAL A 152 -5.56 -2.77 20.76
C VAL A 152 -4.37 -3.58 20.26
N ILE A 153 -4.54 -4.31 19.16
CA ILE A 153 -3.43 -5.01 18.51
C ILE A 153 -2.63 -4.00 17.68
N ALA A 154 -1.38 -3.78 18.04
CA ALA A 154 -0.42 -3.08 17.18
C ALA A 154 0.22 -4.09 16.23
N TYR A 155 -0.36 -4.22 15.03
CA TYR A 155 0.07 -5.18 14.02
C TYR A 155 1.00 -4.52 13.00
N GLN A 156 2.22 -5.01 12.89
CA GLN A 156 3.19 -4.44 11.96
C GLN A 156 3.07 -5.13 10.59
N LEU A 157 2.14 -4.63 9.77
CA LEU A 157 1.98 -5.07 8.37
C LEU A 157 3.27 -4.80 7.55
N HIS A 158 4.08 -3.84 7.99
CA HIS A 158 5.42 -3.49 7.50
C HIS A 158 5.41 -2.96 6.05
N TYR A 159 5.09 -3.78 5.05
CA TYR A 159 5.01 -3.34 3.65
C TYR A 159 3.58 -2.96 3.23
N VAL A 160 3.50 -2.09 2.22
CA VAL A 160 2.23 -1.61 1.69
C VAL A 160 1.74 -2.57 0.59
N ASP A 161 0.89 -3.53 0.97
CA ASP A 161 0.23 -4.47 0.06
C ASP A 161 -1.30 -4.27 0.14
N PRO A 162 -1.94 -3.78 -0.95
CA PRO A 162 -3.39 -3.63 -0.99
C PRO A 162 -4.16 -4.92 -0.71
N GLY A 163 -3.71 -6.07 -1.19
CA GLY A 163 -4.38 -7.35 -0.98
C GLY A 163 -4.34 -7.80 0.47
N LEU A 164 -3.22 -7.57 1.18
CA LEU A 164 -3.18 -7.85 2.63
C LEU A 164 -3.96 -6.85 3.45
N ALA A 165 -4.00 -5.58 3.03
CA ALA A 165 -4.87 -4.59 3.65
C ALA A 165 -6.35 -4.97 3.48
N ASP A 166 -6.75 -5.46 2.30
CA ASP A 166 -8.11 -5.93 2.03
C ASP A 166 -8.48 -7.11 2.94
N GLU A 167 -7.62 -8.11 3.09
CA GLU A 167 -7.86 -9.23 4.00
C GLU A 167 -7.94 -8.77 5.46
N LEU A 168 -7.06 -7.86 5.88
CA LEU A 168 -7.09 -7.32 7.24
C LEU A 168 -8.37 -6.53 7.52
N VAL A 169 -8.87 -5.77 6.54
CA VAL A 169 -10.14 -5.02 6.67
C VAL A 169 -11.35 -5.94 6.71
N LYS A 170 -11.33 -7.08 6.00
CA LYS A 170 -12.39 -8.09 6.09
C LYS A 170 -12.49 -8.67 7.50
N ASP A 171 -11.35 -8.99 8.10
CA ASP A 171 -11.28 -9.56 9.44
C ASP A 171 -11.49 -8.52 10.55
N PHE A 172 -11.08 -7.27 10.31
CA PHE A 172 -11.15 -6.15 11.25
C PHE A 172 -11.72 -4.91 10.55
N PRO A 173 -13.06 -4.75 10.48
CA PRO A 173 -13.72 -3.66 9.76
C PRO A 173 -13.30 -2.26 10.21
N ASP A 174 -12.91 -2.11 11.48
CA ASP A 174 -12.50 -0.85 12.10
C ASP A 174 -10.97 -0.67 12.17
N VAL A 175 -10.18 -1.49 11.45
CA VAL A 175 -8.72 -1.38 11.45
C VAL A 175 -8.24 0.01 11.03
N LEU A 176 -7.31 0.55 11.81
CA LEU A 176 -6.65 1.82 11.53
C LEU A 176 -5.26 1.57 10.91
N PHE A 177 -4.86 2.39 9.94
CA PHE A 177 -3.55 2.28 9.31
C PHE A 177 -2.65 3.47 9.70
N LEU A 178 -1.63 3.19 10.52
CA LEU A 178 -0.66 4.18 10.97
C LEU A 178 0.59 4.11 10.11
N HIS A 179 0.84 5.16 9.33
CA HIS A 179 1.97 5.21 8.40
C HIS A 179 3.09 6.04 8.98
N THR A 180 4.28 5.47 9.13
CA THR A 180 5.47 6.28 9.39
C THR A 180 6.02 6.84 8.08
N VAL A 181 6.31 8.13 8.03
CA VAL A 181 6.92 8.82 6.89
C VAL A 181 8.16 9.59 7.33
N ARG A 182 9.03 9.95 6.39
CA ARG A 182 10.30 10.64 6.65
C ARG A 182 10.68 11.46 5.42
N ASP A 183 11.52 12.49 5.58
CA ASP A 183 12.13 13.17 4.43
C ASP A 183 12.66 12.13 3.44
N PRO A 184 12.21 12.15 2.16
CA PRO A 184 12.49 11.04 1.25
C PRO A 184 13.98 10.85 0.95
N LEU A 185 14.76 11.94 0.93
CA LEU A 185 16.20 11.87 0.69
C LEU A 185 16.97 11.41 1.93
N GLN A 186 16.52 11.80 3.13
CA GLN A 186 17.02 11.25 4.39
C GLN A 186 16.76 9.73 4.47
N SER A 187 15.55 9.31 4.09
CA SER A 187 15.17 7.90 4.04
C SER A 187 16.05 7.11 3.06
N LEU A 188 16.25 7.62 1.83
CA LEU A 188 17.11 6.99 0.83
C LEU A 188 18.58 6.95 1.24
N GLY A 189 19.12 8.03 1.83
CA GLY A 189 20.50 8.06 2.34
C GLY A 189 20.73 7.09 3.49
N SER A 190 19.75 6.97 4.39
CA SER A 190 19.75 5.98 5.46
C SER A 190 19.78 4.55 4.92
N ILE A 191 19.00 4.25 3.87
CA ILE A 191 19.02 2.96 3.16
C ILE A 191 20.39 2.69 2.54
N MET A 192 20.98 3.67 1.85
CA MET A 192 22.30 3.53 1.23
C MET A 192 23.36 3.20 2.27
N ARG A 193 23.36 3.91 3.41
CA ARG A 193 24.27 3.67 4.53
C ARG A 193 24.07 2.31 5.19
N ALA A 194 22.83 1.96 5.51
CA ALA A 194 22.52 0.77 6.29
C ALA A 194 22.62 -0.53 5.46
N TRP A 195 22.27 -0.49 4.18
CA TRP A 195 22.08 -1.68 3.37
C TRP A 195 23.02 -1.75 2.16
N LEU A 196 23.28 -0.65 1.46
CA LEU A 196 24.04 -0.74 0.20
C LEU A 196 25.56 -0.65 0.41
N THR A 197 26.03 0.36 1.14
CA THR A 197 27.47 0.58 1.39
C THR A 197 28.16 -0.59 2.09
N PRO A 198 27.56 -1.23 3.12
CA PRO A 198 28.22 -2.35 3.80
C PRO A 198 28.44 -3.57 2.89
N ARG A 199 27.54 -3.79 1.92
CA ARG A 199 27.66 -4.85 0.90
C ARG A 199 28.77 -4.58 -0.12
N LEU A 200 29.29 -3.36 -0.19
CA LEU A 200 30.39 -2.97 -1.07
C LEU A 200 31.73 -2.83 -0.35
N SER A 201 31.71 -2.54 0.94
CA SER A 201 32.89 -1.99 1.65
C SER A 201 33.41 -2.89 2.77
N LYS A 202 32.64 -3.89 3.23
CA LYS A 202 33.11 -4.80 4.30
C LYS A 202 34.12 -5.82 3.73
N PRO A 203 35.27 -6.05 4.40
CA PRO A 203 36.17 -7.15 4.05
C PRO A 203 35.47 -8.51 4.14
N GLY A 204 35.72 -9.41 3.20
CA GLY A 204 35.16 -10.78 3.22
C GLY A 204 33.70 -10.90 2.74
N VAL A 205 33.13 -9.87 2.12
CA VAL A 205 31.76 -9.93 1.57
C VAL A 205 31.68 -10.90 0.39
N ALA A 206 30.70 -11.82 0.45
CA ALA A 206 30.43 -12.78 -0.61
C ALA A 206 30.05 -12.07 -1.94
N PRO A 207 30.54 -12.53 -3.11
CA PRO A 207 30.22 -11.94 -4.41
C PRO A 207 28.72 -11.75 -4.68
N GLU A 208 27.86 -12.61 -4.14
CA GLU A 208 26.41 -12.57 -4.25
C GLU A 208 25.82 -11.31 -3.59
N SER A 209 26.38 -10.89 -2.45
CA SER A 209 25.94 -9.68 -1.76
C SER A 209 26.20 -8.43 -2.60
N ILE A 210 27.33 -8.39 -3.31
CA ILE A 210 27.67 -7.30 -4.25
C ILE A 210 26.70 -7.29 -5.43
N LYS A 211 26.40 -8.45 -6.01
CA LYS A 211 25.42 -8.58 -7.13
C LYS A 211 24.01 -8.14 -6.75
N SER A 212 23.64 -8.19 -5.47
CA SER A 212 22.32 -7.75 -4.98
C SER A 212 22.16 -6.22 -4.89
N VAL A 213 23.24 -5.44 -5.00
CA VAL A 213 23.21 -3.98 -4.80
C VAL A 213 22.35 -3.24 -5.83
N PRO A 214 22.43 -3.49 -7.16
CA PRO A 214 21.58 -2.83 -8.14
C PRO A 214 20.09 -3.13 -7.97
N PRO A 215 19.63 -4.40 -7.89
CA PRO A 215 18.20 -4.65 -7.74
C PRO A 215 17.67 -4.06 -6.43
N LEU A 216 18.47 -4.05 -5.35
CA LEU A 216 18.08 -3.39 -4.11
C LEU A 216 17.99 -1.87 -4.26
N LEU A 217 18.98 -1.21 -4.87
CA LEU A 217 18.92 0.23 -5.15
C LEU A 217 17.71 0.60 -6.00
N ILE A 218 17.44 -0.16 -7.07
CA ILE A 218 16.29 0.03 -7.95
C ILE A 218 14.98 -0.14 -7.18
N LEU A 219 14.86 -1.17 -6.35
CA LEU A 219 13.69 -1.39 -5.50
C LEU A 219 13.46 -0.20 -4.55
N GLN A 220 14.51 0.29 -3.90
CA GLN A 220 14.39 1.38 -2.93
C GLN A 220 14.09 2.71 -3.60
N LEU A 221 14.66 2.99 -4.78
CA LEU A 221 14.27 4.13 -5.60
C LEU A 221 12.82 4.03 -6.08
N ARG A 222 12.35 2.84 -6.48
CA ARG A 222 10.93 2.63 -6.80
C ARG A 222 10.07 2.94 -5.57
N ASN A 223 10.41 2.43 -4.40
CA ASN A 223 9.63 2.65 -3.18
C ASN A 223 9.56 4.13 -2.79
N ILE A 224 10.69 4.86 -2.87
CA ILE A 224 10.73 6.29 -2.55
C ILE A 224 9.98 7.11 -3.61
N PHE A 225 10.32 6.98 -4.89
CA PHE A 225 9.81 7.89 -5.91
C PHE A 225 8.43 7.51 -6.46
N LEU A 226 8.12 6.21 -6.51
CA LEU A 226 6.89 5.67 -7.11
C LEU A 226 6.01 4.96 -6.10
N GLY A 227 6.55 4.50 -4.97
CA GLY A 227 5.82 3.77 -3.96
C GLY A 227 5.32 4.67 -2.83
N GLY A 228 5.05 4.00 -1.71
CA GLY A 228 4.63 4.59 -0.45
C GLY A 228 3.13 4.55 -0.20
N THR A 229 2.72 5.43 0.70
CA THR A 229 1.45 5.39 1.39
C THR A 229 0.19 5.71 0.56
N PRO A 230 0.19 6.30 -0.66
CA PRO A 230 -1.08 6.40 -1.41
C PRO A 230 -1.57 5.07 -2.00
N LEU A 231 -0.84 3.96 -1.85
CA LEU A 231 -1.26 2.65 -2.39
C LEU A 231 -2.52 2.11 -1.72
N LEU A 232 -2.84 2.55 -0.50
CA LEU A 232 -4.09 2.23 0.21
C LEU A 232 -5.12 3.36 0.08
N PHE A 233 -5.32 3.88 -1.13
CA PHE A 233 -6.24 4.99 -1.38
C PHE A 233 -7.67 4.70 -0.87
N ASN A 234 -8.15 3.47 -1.02
CA ASN A 234 -9.47 3.04 -0.55
C ASN A 234 -9.61 3.11 0.98
N TYR A 235 -8.49 3.11 1.71
CA TYR A 235 -8.42 3.16 3.17
C TYR A 235 -7.89 4.50 3.70
N ARG A 236 -7.97 5.55 2.86
CA ARG A 236 -7.49 6.89 3.21
C ARG A 236 -8.16 7.44 4.47
N HIS A 237 -9.48 7.26 4.62
CA HIS A 237 -10.26 7.78 5.75
C HIS A 237 -9.75 7.26 7.10
N ARG A 238 -9.37 5.99 7.13
CA ARG A 238 -8.83 5.26 8.30
C ARG A 238 -7.29 5.23 8.36
N SER A 239 -6.62 6.04 7.55
CA SER A 239 -5.16 6.10 7.53
C SER A 239 -4.63 7.46 8.01
N ARG A 240 -3.56 7.47 8.82
CA ARG A 240 -2.83 8.68 9.18
C ARG A 240 -1.33 8.48 9.06
N ALA A 241 -0.63 9.53 8.66
CA ALA A 241 0.82 9.53 8.55
C ALA A 241 1.48 10.32 9.69
N VAL A 242 2.51 9.74 10.31
CA VAL A 242 3.32 10.37 11.35
C VAL A 242 4.75 10.53 10.84
N ARG A 243 5.32 11.73 10.96
CA ARG A 243 6.70 12.00 10.54
C ARG A 243 7.68 11.48 11.58
N PHE A 244 8.72 10.81 11.10
CA PHE A 244 9.88 10.40 11.89
C PHE A 244 10.51 11.60 12.63
N GLU A 245 10.55 12.75 11.96
CA GLU A 245 11.05 14.02 12.49
C GLU A 245 10.21 14.51 13.67
N ASP A 246 8.89 14.33 13.66
CA ASP A 246 8.01 14.76 14.75
C ASP A 246 8.14 13.82 15.96
N ILE A 247 8.18 12.49 15.73
CA ILE A 247 8.44 11.50 16.80
C ILE A 247 9.73 11.86 17.55
N LYS A 248 10.78 12.28 16.84
CA LYS A 248 12.09 12.61 17.43
C LYS A 248 12.17 13.99 18.06
N ASN A 249 11.51 14.99 17.49
CA ASN A 249 11.62 16.38 17.98
C ASN A 249 10.58 16.74 19.04
N ARG A 250 9.39 16.16 18.94
CA ARG A 250 8.21 16.43 19.76
C ARG A 250 7.55 15.11 20.18
N PRO A 251 8.28 14.23 20.90
CA PRO A 251 7.83 12.87 21.18
C PRO A 251 6.51 12.81 21.94
N LYS A 252 6.40 13.56 23.04
CA LYS A 252 5.19 13.61 23.86
C LYS A 252 3.97 14.09 23.06
N GLU A 253 4.09 15.24 22.41
CA GLU A 253 3.00 15.81 21.59
C GLU A 253 2.58 14.87 20.45
N THR A 254 3.55 14.21 19.81
CA THR A 254 3.29 13.27 18.71
C THR A 254 2.59 12.02 19.22
N MET A 255 3.05 11.43 20.33
CA MET A 255 2.45 10.23 20.90
C MET A 255 1.08 10.51 21.53
N GLU A 256 0.86 11.71 22.11
CA GLU A 256 -0.47 12.14 22.58
C GLU A 256 -1.47 12.23 21.41
N GLN A 257 -1.02 12.71 20.24
CA GLN A 257 -1.84 12.68 19.03
C GLN A 257 -2.14 11.25 18.57
N VAL A 258 -1.16 10.34 18.66
CA VAL A 258 -1.37 8.92 18.34
C VAL A 258 -2.39 8.30 19.30
N CYS A 259 -2.28 8.52 20.61
CA CYS A 259 -3.27 8.05 21.60
C CYS A 259 -4.68 8.55 21.30
N ARG A 260 -4.83 9.86 21.07
CA ARG A 260 -6.13 10.46 20.74
C ARG A 260 -6.74 9.84 19.48
N TRP A 261 -5.93 9.59 18.46
CA TRP A 261 -6.40 8.98 17.21
C TRP A 261 -6.73 7.49 17.35
N LEU A 262 -5.97 6.75 18.18
CA LEU A 262 -6.22 5.35 18.49
C LEU A 262 -7.34 5.14 19.53
N ASP A 263 -7.83 6.22 20.14
CA ASP A 263 -8.82 6.17 21.21
C ASP A 263 -8.34 5.30 22.39
N ILE A 264 -7.13 5.59 22.87
CA ILE A 264 -6.50 5.00 24.06
C ILE A 264 -6.06 6.10 25.03
N PRO A 265 -5.98 5.81 26.35
CA PRO A 265 -5.45 6.78 27.31
C PRO A 265 -3.99 7.14 27.01
N TRP A 266 -3.50 8.21 27.63
CA TRP A 266 -2.07 8.51 27.65
C TRP A 266 -1.38 7.62 28.69
N ASP A 267 -0.19 7.13 28.37
CA ASP A 267 0.71 6.46 29.31
C ASP A 267 2.15 6.91 29.07
N ASP A 268 2.91 7.18 30.14
CA ASP A 268 4.29 7.66 30.04
C ASP A 268 5.24 6.60 29.44
N GLY A 269 4.86 5.32 29.44
CA GLY A 269 5.59 4.23 28.77
C GLY A 269 5.77 4.45 27.28
N LEU A 270 4.94 5.28 26.64
CA LEU A 270 5.09 5.70 25.23
C LEU A 270 6.34 6.57 24.98
N LEU A 271 7.00 7.05 26.03
CA LEU A 271 8.26 7.79 25.95
C LEU A 271 9.49 6.89 26.11
N GLU A 272 9.29 5.59 26.22
CA GLU A 272 10.35 4.58 26.29
C GLU A 272 10.23 3.62 25.11
N THR A 273 11.36 3.31 24.47
CA THR A 273 11.39 2.25 23.45
C THR A 273 11.55 0.91 24.17
N THR A 274 10.56 0.04 24.03
CA THR A 274 10.54 -1.26 24.70
C THR A 274 10.34 -2.42 23.73
N THR A 275 10.75 -3.61 24.17
CA THR A 275 10.55 -4.89 23.51
C THR A 275 10.41 -5.94 24.62
N GLU A 276 9.28 -6.65 24.66
CA GLU A 276 8.87 -7.56 25.74
C GLU A 276 8.90 -6.91 27.14
N GLY A 277 8.62 -5.61 27.22
CA GLY A 277 8.70 -4.83 28.46
C GLY A 277 10.12 -4.49 28.93
N LYS A 278 11.15 -4.81 28.13
CA LYS A 278 12.56 -4.46 28.40
C LYS A 278 12.97 -3.29 27.51
N GLN A 279 13.95 -2.51 27.94
CA GLN A 279 14.44 -1.39 27.14
C GLN A 279 15.02 -1.90 25.82
N ALA A 280 14.50 -1.38 24.71
CA ALA A 280 14.91 -1.70 23.36
C ALA A 280 15.97 -0.72 22.84
N TRP A 281 16.86 -1.25 22.02
CA TRP A 281 17.95 -0.49 21.41
C TRP A 281 17.94 -0.77 19.91
N ALA A 282 17.92 0.27 19.08
CA ALA A 282 18.09 0.07 17.64
C ALA A 282 19.56 -0.24 17.36
N SER A 283 19.88 -1.53 17.27
CA SER A 283 21.16 -2.06 16.83
C SER A 283 20.95 -2.95 15.61
N GLY A 284 21.72 -2.74 14.55
CA GLY A 284 21.77 -3.66 13.41
C GLY A 284 23.20 -4.08 13.13
N PRO A 285 23.48 -5.23 12.48
CA PRO A 285 24.83 -5.73 12.21
C PRO A 285 25.64 -4.85 11.25
N TYR A 286 25.02 -3.81 10.71
CA TYR A 286 25.64 -2.80 9.84
C TYR A 286 25.66 -1.39 10.45
N LEU A 287 25.11 -1.24 11.66
CA LEU A 287 25.17 -0.03 12.46
C LEU A 287 26.20 -0.27 13.57
N ASN A 288 27.37 0.37 13.45
CA ASN A 288 28.35 0.43 14.55
C ASN A 288 27.90 1.40 15.67
N GLU A 289 26.64 1.81 15.66
CA GLU A 289 26.07 2.85 16.53
C GLU A 289 24.79 2.29 17.14
N VAL A 290 24.68 2.39 18.46
CA VAL A 290 23.47 2.07 19.20
C VAL A 290 22.60 3.33 19.21
N ILE A 291 21.40 3.25 18.62
CA ILE A 291 20.45 4.36 18.58
C ILE A 291 19.32 4.05 19.56
N THR A 292 18.97 4.99 20.43
CA THR A 292 17.87 4.82 21.40
C THR A 292 16.80 5.88 21.27
N GLY A 293 15.57 5.48 21.61
CA GLY A 293 14.46 6.39 21.87
C GLY A 293 14.35 7.53 20.86
N PHE A 294 14.58 8.75 21.35
CA PHE A 294 14.44 9.98 20.59
C PHE A 294 15.77 10.59 20.14
N ASP A 295 16.84 9.80 20.02
CA ASP A 295 18.13 10.27 19.48
C ASP A 295 17.93 10.98 18.13
N LYS A 296 18.48 12.21 18.04
CA LYS A 296 18.39 13.13 16.92
C LYS A 296 19.54 12.99 15.93
N ALA A 297 20.59 12.21 16.23
CA ALA A 297 21.69 11.98 15.30
C ALA A 297 21.20 11.51 13.90
N PRO A 298 20.18 10.65 13.77
CA PRO A 298 19.63 10.29 12.46
C PRO A 298 19.00 11.44 11.67
N LEU A 299 18.55 12.52 12.33
CA LEU A 299 17.97 13.69 11.67
C LEU A 299 19.04 14.63 11.11
N GLN A 300 20.22 14.65 11.74
CA GLN A 300 21.30 15.59 11.40
C GLN A 300 22.19 15.10 10.25
N ARG A 301 22.10 13.81 9.90
CA ARG A 301 22.92 13.22 8.83
C ARG A 301 22.54 13.82 7.49
N GLN A 302 23.48 14.46 6.81
CA GLN A 302 23.18 15.05 5.51
C GLN A 302 23.30 14.03 4.37
N HIS A 303 24.05 12.94 4.51
CA HIS A 303 24.30 11.96 3.44
C HIS A 303 25.03 12.57 2.21
N ARG A 304 26.05 13.42 2.45
CA ARG A 304 26.81 14.11 1.39
C ARG A 304 27.68 13.15 0.57
N GLU A 305 28.02 12.01 1.16
CA GLU A 305 28.70 10.88 0.53
C GLU A 305 27.89 10.29 -0.62
N TYR A 306 26.55 10.32 -0.54
CA TYR A 306 25.66 9.77 -1.58
C TYR A 306 25.03 10.83 -2.49
N PHE A 307 24.79 12.03 -1.98
CA PHE A 307 24.14 13.10 -2.73
C PHE A 307 24.93 14.40 -2.68
N SER A 308 25.42 14.82 -3.85
CA SER A 308 25.91 16.18 -4.07
C SER A 308 24.76 17.20 -3.97
N TRP A 309 25.11 18.49 -3.88
CA TRP A 309 24.09 19.55 -3.89
C TRP A 309 23.22 19.48 -5.16
N PHE A 310 23.85 19.18 -6.31
CA PHE A 310 23.17 19.07 -7.60
C PHE A 310 22.28 17.83 -7.68
N ASP A 311 22.66 16.72 -7.02
CA ASP A 311 21.79 15.54 -6.90
C ASP A 311 20.53 15.89 -6.11
N ARG A 312 20.67 16.55 -4.96
CA ARG A 312 19.53 16.95 -4.13
C ARG A 312 18.58 17.85 -4.89
N LEU A 313 19.11 18.82 -5.65
CA LEU A 313 18.30 19.72 -6.45
C LEU A 313 17.41 18.96 -7.43
N ARG A 314 18.01 18.04 -8.22
CA ARG A 314 17.31 17.23 -9.21
C ARG A 314 16.29 16.30 -8.57
N LEU A 315 16.68 15.59 -7.51
CA LEU A 315 15.82 14.61 -6.84
C LEU A 315 14.67 15.27 -6.08
N ARG A 316 14.91 16.37 -5.35
CA ARG A 316 13.85 17.12 -4.66
C ARG A 316 12.86 17.75 -5.64
N THR A 317 13.31 18.14 -6.83
CA THR A 317 12.37 18.59 -7.87
C THR A 317 11.39 17.48 -8.27
N CYS A 318 11.83 16.22 -8.29
CA CYS A 318 10.93 15.07 -8.51
C CYS A 318 10.06 14.71 -7.30
N LEU A 319 10.52 15.03 -6.08
CA LEU A 319 9.83 14.70 -4.82
C LEU A 319 8.96 15.83 -4.28
N ASN A 320 9.06 17.03 -4.84
CA ASN A 320 8.44 18.27 -4.37
C ASN A 320 7.00 18.06 -3.88
N THR A 321 6.15 17.45 -4.70
CA THR A 321 4.74 17.25 -4.34
C THR A 321 4.55 16.34 -3.12
N LYS A 322 5.36 15.28 -2.99
CA LYS A 322 5.35 14.41 -1.79
C LYS A 322 5.85 15.17 -0.57
N GLU A 323 6.92 15.96 -0.73
CA GLU A 323 7.49 16.78 0.34
C GLU A 323 6.46 17.81 0.85
N THR A 324 5.78 18.53 -0.05
CA THR A 324 4.71 19.48 0.33
C THR A 324 3.58 18.81 1.10
N ARG A 325 3.12 17.64 0.67
CA ARG A 325 1.98 16.93 1.30
C ARG A 325 2.29 16.39 2.69
N TRP A 326 3.55 16.02 2.92
CA TRP A 326 4.02 15.66 4.26
C TRP A 326 4.55 16.88 5.03
N GLY A 327 4.26 18.10 4.59
CA GLY A 327 4.58 19.32 5.33
C GLY A 327 6.08 19.59 5.49
N TYR A 328 6.91 19.16 4.52
CA TYR A 328 8.35 19.46 4.49
C TYR A 328 8.69 20.77 3.77
N ASP A 329 7.69 21.57 3.37
CA ASP A 329 7.83 22.92 2.78
C ASP A 329 9.00 23.09 1.79
N PRO A 330 8.97 22.35 0.65
CA PRO A 330 10.00 22.50 -0.37
C PRO A 330 10.01 23.92 -0.97
N PRO A 331 11.17 24.42 -1.44
CA PRO A 331 11.27 25.73 -2.08
C PRO A 331 10.29 25.90 -3.25
N ALA A 332 9.63 27.05 -3.34
CA ALA A 332 8.64 27.36 -4.39
C ALA A 332 9.19 27.17 -5.81
N LEU A 333 10.51 27.31 -6.01
CA LEU A 333 11.19 27.04 -7.27
C LEU A 333 10.93 25.62 -7.79
N PHE A 334 10.76 24.63 -6.91
CA PHE A 334 10.54 23.24 -7.30
C PHE A 334 9.14 23.02 -7.88
N SER A 335 8.21 23.94 -7.64
CA SER A 335 6.87 23.95 -8.26
C SER A 335 6.84 24.69 -9.60
N ASN A 336 7.91 25.40 -9.99
CA ASN A 336 7.98 26.12 -11.25
C ASN A 336 8.13 25.14 -12.44
N ARG A 337 7.23 25.23 -13.42
CA ARG A 337 7.20 24.30 -14.58
C ARG A 337 8.44 24.35 -15.45
N ILE A 338 8.99 25.54 -15.72
CA ILE A 338 10.18 25.71 -16.54
C ILE A 338 11.38 25.07 -15.81
N PHE A 339 11.50 25.36 -14.52
CA PHE A 339 12.53 24.77 -13.68
C PHE A 339 12.43 23.24 -13.61
N GLN A 340 11.22 22.69 -13.46
CA GLN A 340 10.99 21.25 -13.48
C GLN A 340 11.37 20.60 -14.81
N ILE A 341 11.09 21.23 -15.95
CA ILE A 341 11.48 20.72 -17.29
C ILE A 341 13.00 20.77 -17.42
N PHE A 342 13.62 21.87 -17.01
CA PHE A 342 15.07 21.98 -17.01
C PHE A 342 15.73 20.90 -16.14
N MET A 343 15.25 20.72 -14.89
CA MET A 343 15.74 19.67 -13.99
C MET A 343 15.48 18.26 -14.51
N LEU A 344 14.39 18.05 -15.26
CA LEU A 344 14.12 16.79 -15.94
C LEU A 344 15.23 16.47 -16.94
N CYS A 345 15.65 17.42 -17.78
CA CYS A 345 16.77 17.21 -18.69
C CYS A 345 18.06 16.89 -17.92
N MET A 346 18.20 17.42 -16.70
CA MET A 346 19.39 17.22 -15.88
C MET A 346 19.46 15.83 -15.20
N ILE A 347 18.40 15.02 -15.18
CA ILE A 347 18.45 13.67 -14.57
C ILE A 347 19.32 12.67 -15.37
N PHE A 348 19.61 13.00 -16.64
CA PHE A 348 20.46 12.17 -17.51
C PHE A 348 21.94 12.27 -17.13
N PHE A 349 22.35 13.32 -16.42
CA PHE A 349 23.67 13.37 -15.82
C PHE A 349 23.78 12.35 -14.67
N PRO A 350 24.92 11.66 -14.51
CA PRO A 350 25.09 10.67 -13.46
C PRO A 350 24.97 11.31 -12.07
N PHE A 351 24.31 10.61 -11.14
CA PHE A 351 24.24 11.03 -9.73
C PHE A 351 25.50 10.57 -8.97
N ARG A 352 25.81 11.20 -7.82
CA ARG A 352 26.95 10.75 -6.99
C ARG A 352 26.77 9.31 -6.51
N PHE A 353 25.60 8.94 -5.99
CA PHE A 353 25.35 7.56 -5.54
C PHE A 353 25.50 6.53 -6.65
N GLU A 354 25.24 6.90 -7.90
CA GLU A 354 25.47 6.03 -9.05
C GLU A 354 26.96 5.82 -9.29
N LYS A 355 27.78 6.86 -9.16
CA LYS A 355 29.24 6.71 -9.27
C LYS A 355 29.78 5.82 -8.15
N GLU A 356 29.31 6.00 -6.92
CA GLU A 356 29.79 5.21 -5.79
C GLU A 356 29.34 3.75 -5.84
N HIS A 357 28.09 3.45 -6.22
CA HIS A 357 27.55 2.09 -6.21
C HIS A 357 27.71 1.35 -7.55
N MET A 358 27.81 2.04 -8.69
CA MET A 358 28.02 1.40 -10.01
C MET A 358 29.49 1.16 -10.34
N ARG A 359 30.44 1.72 -9.56
CA ARG A 359 31.89 1.45 -9.69
C ARG A 359 32.20 -0.05 -9.64
N VAL A 360 31.39 -0.83 -8.94
CA VAL A 360 31.63 -2.25 -8.66
C VAL A 360 30.97 -3.16 -9.71
N LEU A 361 30.19 -2.62 -10.66
CA LEU A 361 29.20 -3.40 -11.43
C LEU A 361 29.15 -3.03 -12.91
N GLU A 362 30.28 -3.22 -13.60
CA GLU A 362 30.44 -2.88 -15.03
C GLU A 362 29.37 -3.49 -15.95
N LYS A 363 28.98 -4.75 -15.71
CA LYS A 363 28.02 -5.48 -16.57
C LYS A 363 26.58 -4.97 -16.48
N ASP A 364 26.13 -4.54 -15.30
CA ASP A 364 24.74 -4.11 -15.06
C ASP A 364 24.56 -2.59 -15.08
N ARG A 365 25.65 -1.84 -15.27
CA ARG A 365 25.66 -0.38 -15.18
C ARG A 365 24.67 0.28 -16.14
N ILE A 366 24.62 -0.15 -17.41
CA ILE A 366 23.72 0.44 -18.41
C ILE A 366 22.26 0.17 -18.06
N LYS A 367 21.91 -1.08 -17.71
CA LYS A 367 20.56 -1.47 -17.32
C LYS A 367 20.08 -0.73 -16.08
N THR A 368 20.95 -0.61 -15.09
CA THR A 368 20.69 0.14 -13.85
C THR A 368 20.48 1.62 -14.15
N TRP A 369 21.34 2.22 -14.99
CA TRP A 369 21.23 3.61 -15.42
C TRP A 369 19.86 3.89 -16.06
N PHE A 370 19.40 3.06 -17.01
CA PHE A 370 18.08 3.19 -17.65
C PHE A 370 16.94 3.02 -16.64
N SER A 371 17.07 2.06 -15.72
CA SER A 371 16.06 1.80 -14.69
C SER A 371 15.87 3.01 -13.77
N ILE A 372 16.96 3.64 -13.32
CA ILE A 372 16.91 4.85 -12.48
C ILE A 372 16.21 5.99 -13.24
N ARG A 373 16.59 6.25 -14.49
CA ARG A 373 15.96 7.33 -15.28
C ARG A 373 14.49 7.04 -15.52
N GLY A 374 14.14 5.79 -15.84
CA GLY A 374 12.75 5.37 -15.98
C GLY A 374 11.92 5.62 -14.72
N ILE A 375 12.50 5.37 -13.54
CA ILE A 375 11.85 5.67 -12.25
C ILE A 375 11.64 7.18 -12.09
N LEU A 376 12.68 8.00 -12.29
CA LEU A 376 12.61 9.44 -12.11
C LEU A 376 11.67 10.12 -13.13
N LEU A 377 11.68 9.68 -14.39
CA LEU A 377 10.74 10.13 -15.43
C LEU A 377 9.29 9.82 -15.04
N ARG A 378 9.03 8.60 -14.54
CA ARG A 378 7.71 8.22 -14.04
C ARG A 378 7.30 9.04 -12.81
N ALA A 379 8.24 9.32 -11.91
CA ALA A 379 7.97 10.11 -10.71
C ALA A 379 7.60 11.55 -11.08
N TRP A 380 8.35 12.15 -12.00
CA TRP A 380 8.06 13.47 -12.56
C TRP A 380 6.74 13.51 -13.35
N HIS A 381 6.42 12.45 -14.10
CA HIS A 381 5.12 12.36 -14.77
C HIS A 381 3.98 12.25 -13.75
N ARG A 382 4.15 11.42 -12.71
CA ARG A 382 3.16 11.24 -11.65
C ARG A 382 2.96 12.51 -10.83
N SER A 383 4.00 13.29 -10.56
CA SER A 383 3.88 14.56 -9.82
C SER A 383 2.95 15.56 -10.50
N ARG A 384 2.73 15.42 -11.82
CA ARG A 384 1.78 16.21 -12.62
C ARG A 384 0.35 15.67 -12.66
N LEU A 385 0.15 14.41 -12.27
CA LEU A 385 -1.15 13.74 -12.24
C LEU A 385 -1.70 13.60 -10.82
N GLN A 386 -1.06 14.22 -9.83
CA GLN A 386 -1.29 13.92 -8.43
C GLN A 386 -2.52 14.59 -7.82
N ASP A 387 -3.12 15.60 -8.48
CA ASP A 387 -4.47 16.08 -8.13
C ASP A 387 -5.52 14.95 -8.24
N LEU A 388 -5.22 13.90 -9.02
CA LEU A 388 -6.05 12.70 -9.16
C LEU A 388 -5.74 11.61 -8.11
N TYR A 389 -4.69 11.77 -7.29
CA TYR A 389 -4.23 10.78 -6.30
C TYR A 389 -3.74 11.46 -5.01
N PRO A 390 -4.63 11.81 -4.07
CA PRO A 390 -4.22 12.44 -2.82
C PRO A 390 -3.46 11.43 -1.92
N ASP A 391 -2.35 11.85 -1.31
CA ASP A 391 -1.54 11.05 -0.36
C ASP A 391 -2.13 11.07 1.04
N ILE A 392 -1.86 10.05 1.86
CA ILE A 392 -2.41 9.87 3.21
C ILE A 392 -2.23 11.15 4.05
N PRO A 393 -3.31 11.63 4.71
CA PRO A 393 -3.24 12.83 5.54
C PRO A 393 -2.25 12.64 6.70
N LEU A 394 -1.53 13.72 7.04
CA LEU A 394 -0.74 13.77 8.27
C LEU A 394 -1.65 13.67 9.49
N LEU A 395 -1.10 13.13 10.57
CA LEU A 395 -1.69 13.24 11.89
C LEU A 395 -1.51 14.71 12.33
N GLU A 396 -2.61 15.48 12.37
CA GLU A 396 -2.60 16.89 12.80
C GLU A 396 -3.31 17.06 14.15
N ALA A 397 -2.94 18.13 14.89
CA ALA A 397 -3.31 18.39 16.27
C ALA A 397 -4.83 18.51 16.53
N ASP A 398 -5.61 18.89 15.51
CA ASP A 398 -7.05 19.18 15.59
C ASP A 398 -7.92 18.22 14.78
N THR A 399 -7.42 17.02 14.46
CA THR A 399 -8.25 16.02 13.79
C THR A 399 -9.26 15.47 14.83
N PRO A 400 -10.59 15.70 14.68
CA PRO A 400 -11.55 15.24 15.68
C PRO A 400 -11.47 13.72 15.87
N VAL A 401 -11.50 13.29 17.12
CA VAL A 401 -11.73 11.89 17.49
C VAL A 401 -13.22 11.63 17.28
N GLY A 402 -13.54 10.82 16.28
CA GLY A 402 -14.91 10.49 15.97
C GLY A 402 -15.04 9.99 14.55
N PHE A 403 -15.59 8.79 14.43
CA PHE A 403 -16.25 8.28 13.25
C PHE A 403 -16.77 9.42 12.36
N ASN A 404 -16.29 9.50 11.12
CA ASN A 404 -17.02 10.17 10.07
C ASN A 404 -16.66 9.59 8.70
N LEU A 405 -17.50 8.62 8.34
CA LEU A 405 -18.23 8.54 7.08
C LEU A 405 -17.43 8.20 5.81
N GLU A 406 -17.98 7.20 5.13
CA GLU A 406 -17.39 6.24 4.24
C GLU A 406 -16.98 6.85 2.89
N THR A 407 -15.95 6.27 2.26
CA THR A 407 -15.71 6.49 0.83
C THR A 407 -16.75 5.76 -0.03
N GLU A 408 -17.44 4.75 0.52
CA GLU A 408 -18.64 4.13 -0.06
C GLU A 408 -19.87 5.05 0.07
N GLU A 409 -19.94 5.88 1.10
CA GLU A 409 -20.87 7.02 1.21
C GLU A 409 -20.57 8.17 0.25
N VAL A 410 -19.50 8.20 -0.54
CA VAL A 410 -19.48 9.22 -1.62
C VAL A 410 -20.51 8.88 -2.71
N ILE A 411 -20.87 7.60 -2.86
CA ILE A 411 -21.97 7.16 -3.73
C ILE A 411 -23.27 7.06 -2.92
N ASP A 412 -23.20 6.56 -1.68
CA ASP A 412 -24.39 6.37 -0.84
C ASP A 412 -24.83 7.63 -0.10
N ALA A 413 -23.95 8.55 0.31
CA ALA A 413 -24.32 9.89 0.77
C ALA A 413 -24.70 10.81 -0.40
N TYR A 414 -24.24 10.60 -1.64
CA TYR A 414 -24.86 11.29 -2.79
C TYR A 414 -26.28 10.79 -3.03
N SER A 415 -26.49 9.47 -2.91
CA SER A 415 -27.80 8.83 -3.00
C SER A 415 -28.70 9.23 -1.83
N ALA A 416 -28.17 9.37 -0.61
CA ALA A 416 -28.88 9.78 0.60
C ALA A 416 -29.13 11.30 0.62
N ILE A 417 -28.24 12.13 0.07
CA ILE A 417 -28.50 13.57 -0.16
C ILE A 417 -29.59 13.72 -1.22
N LEU A 418 -29.58 12.91 -2.28
CA LEU A 418 -30.66 12.87 -3.27
C LEU A 418 -31.97 12.42 -2.62
N GLU A 419 -31.98 11.32 -1.86
CA GLU A 419 -33.16 10.85 -1.10
C GLU A 419 -33.66 11.88 -0.11
N LYS A 420 -32.78 12.55 0.63
CA LYS A 420 -33.15 13.56 1.62
C LYS A 420 -33.70 14.83 0.96
N VAL A 421 -33.16 15.24 -0.19
CA VAL A 421 -33.71 16.33 -1.01
C VAL A 421 -35.07 15.97 -1.62
N ILE A 422 -35.25 14.72 -2.06
CA ILE A 422 -36.53 14.22 -2.58
C ILE A 422 -37.58 14.18 -1.46
N THR A 423 -37.19 13.70 -0.28
CA THR A 423 -38.10 13.48 0.86
C THR A 423 -38.44 14.78 1.60
N GLU A 424 -37.49 15.70 1.78
CA GLU A 424 -37.69 16.95 2.53
C GLU A 424 -38.18 18.12 1.66
N LYS A 425 -37.79 18.16 0.37
CA LYS A 425 -38.14 19.27 -0.54
C LYS A 425 -39.11 18.90 -1.65
N GLY A 426 -39.52 17.62 -1.73
CA GLY A 426 -40.43 17.13 -2.77
C GLY A 426 -39.89 17.33 -4.18
N GLU A 427 -38.57 17.52 -4.34
CA GLU A 427 -37.97 17.91 -5.61
C GLU A 427 -37.59 16.67 -6.42
N GLU A 428 -38.02 16.64 -7.69
CA GLU A 428 -37.65 15.59 -8.63
C GLU A 428 -36.12 15.58 -8.82
N PRO A 429 -35.43 14.44 -8.61
CA PRO A 429 -33.96 14.37 -8.60
C PRO A 429 -33.33 14.79 -9.93
N SER A 430 -34.08 14.63 -11.03
CA SER A 430 -33.69 15.09 -12.36
C SER A 430 -33.57 16.63 -12.45
N SER A 431 -34.27 17.39 -11.59
CA SER A 431 -34.20 18.86 -11.49
C SER A 431 -32.93 19.31 -10.76
N PHE A 432 -32.60 18.67 -9.64
CA PHE A 432 -31.41 18.98 -8.85
C PHE A 432 -30.11 18.69 -9.63
N LEU A 433 -30.01 17.52 -10.26
CA LEU A 433 -28.86 17.16 -11.10
C LEU A 433 -28.72 18.08 -12.32
N ARG A 434 -29.84 18.48 -12.95
CA ARG A 434 -29.82 19.47 -14.04
C ARG A 434 -29.23 20.82 -13.60
N ARG A 435 -29.51 21.28 -12.37
CA ARG A 435 -28.92 22.52 -11.84
C ARG A 435 -27.43 22.38 -11.53
N LEU A 436 -26.98 21.23 -11.03
CA LEU A 436 -25.56 20.94 -10.83
C LEU A 436 -24.79 20.91 -12.16
N VAL A 437 -25.34 20.22 -13.17
CA VAL A 437 -24.79 20.21 -14.54
C VAL A 437 -24.75 21.61 -15.15
N ALA A 438 -25.79 22.42 -14.91
CA ALA A 438 -25.81 23.82 -15.37
C ALA A 438 -24.77 24.70 -14.65
N ARG A 439 -24.44 24.38 -13.39
CA ARG A 439 -23.47 25.11 -12.56
C ARG A 439 -22.01 24.71 -12.85
N PHE A 440 -21.79 23.46 -13.28
CA PHE A 440 -20.48 22.93 -13.64
C PHE A 440 -20.46 22.32 -15.06
N PRO A 441 -20.74 23.13 -16.11
CA PRO A 441 -20.99 22.63 -17.47
C PRO A 441 -19.77 22.07 -18.19
N HIS A 442 -18.60 22.09 -17.57
CA HIS A 442 -17.30 21.68 -18.11
C HIS A 442 -16.79 20.35 -17.53
N LEU A 443 -17.52 19.75 -16.60
CA LEU A 443 -17.13 18.50 -15.92
C LEU A 443 -18.04 17.35 -16.39
N PRO A 444 -17.51 16.37 -17.18
CA PRO A 444 -18.31 15.29 -17.74
C PRO A 444 -18.79 14.28 -16.68
N ASP A 445 -18.12 14.23 -15.53
CA ASP A 445 -18.39 13.28 -14.44
C ASP A 445 -19.84 13.40 -13.91
N PHE A 446 -20.40 14.61 -13.86
CA PHE A 446 -21.76 14.82 -13.35
C PHE A 446 -22.85 14.30 -14.28
N LEU A 447 -22.63 14.31 -15.60
CA LEU A 447 -23.55 13.70 -16.57
C LEU A 447 -23.49 12.17 -16.51
N TYR A 448 -22.29 11.62 -16.26
CA TYR A 448 -22.09 10.20 -16.02
C TYR A 448 -22.84 9.73 -14.77
N TYR A 449 -22.63 10.39 -13.62
CA TYR A 449 -23.31 10.04 -12.36
C TYR A 449 -24.82 10.19 -12.46
N GLN A 450 -25.32 11.18 -13.19
CA GLN A 450 -26.75 11.35 -13.46
C GLN A 450 -27.33 10.17 -14.25
N ALA A 451 -26.62 9.68 -15.27
CA ALA A 451 -27.07 8.53 -16.05
C ALA A 451 -27.07 7.22 -15.25
N VAL A 452 -26.04 6.99 -14.42
CA VAL A 452 -25.96 5.81 -13.53
C VAL A 452 -27.10 5.81 -12.53
N PHE A 453 -27.40 6.95 -11.91
CA PHE A 453 -28.50 7.09 -10.96
C PHE A 453 -29.87 6.83 -11.62
N LEU A 454 -30.13 7.45 -12.78
CA LEU A 454 -31.36 7.21 -13.55
C LEU A 454 -31.52 5.73 -13.94
N SER A 455 -30.41 5.04 -14.21
CA SER A 455 -30.41 3.59 -14.46
C SER A 455 -30.83 2.79 -13.21
N LYS A 456 -30.24 3.10 -12.05
CA LYS A 456 -30.59 2.46 -10.76
C LYS A 456 -32.06 2.68 -10.38
N CYS A 457 -32.66 3.80 -10.78
CA CYS A 457 -34.08 4.10 -10.58
C CYS A 457 -35.01 3.48 -11.65
N GLY A 458 -34.51 2.65 -12.57
CA GLY A 458 -35.30 2.03 -13.64
C GLY A 458 -35.73 2.98 -14.78
N ARG A 459 -35.25 4.23 -14.78
CA ARG A 459 -35.60 5.28 -15.77
C ARG A 459 -34.65 5.28 -16.96
N LEU A 460 -34.58 4.13 -17.64
CA LEU A 460 -33.55 3.82 -18.62
C LEU A 460 -33.55 4.74 -19.85
N ASP A 461 -34.72 5.19 -20.31
CA ASP A 461 -34.80 6.06 -21.49
C ASP A 461 -34.36 7.50 -21.21
N GLU A 462 -34.45 7.94 -19.95
CA GLU A 462 -33.91 9.22 -19.52
C GLU A 462 -32.40 9.15 -19.31
N ALA A 463 -31.89 8.04 -18.75
CA ALA A 463 -30.46 7.79 -18.67
C ALA A 463 -29.82 7.85 -20.07
N LYS A 464 -30.42 7.19 -21.08
CA LYS A 464 -29.98 7.25 -22.48
C LYS A 464 -29.95 8.67 -23.04
N LYS A 465 -30.97 9.49 -22.76
CA LYS A 465 -31.00 10.89 -23.21
C LYS A 465 -29.89 11.73 -22.59
N VAL A 466 -29.60 11.55 -21.30
CA VAL A 466 -28.50 12.23 -20.61
C VAL A 466 -27.15 11.85 -21.23
N LEU A 467 -26.97 10.58 -21.58
CA LEU A 467 -25.76 10.08 -22.23
C LEU A 467 -25.60 10.59 -23.65
N LEU A 468 -26.68 10.68 -24.43
CA LEU A 468 -26.66 11.29 -25.76
C LEU A 468 -26.31 12.79 -25.70
N VAL A 469 -26.80 13.51 -24.70
CA VAL A 469 -26.42 14.91 -24.45
C VAL A 469 -24.96 15.01 -24.02
N ALA A 470 -24.46 14.07 -23.22
CA ALA A 470 -23.05 13.99 -22.86
C ALA A 470 -22.17 13.73 -24.09
N GLU A 471 -22.56 12.79 -24.94
CA GLU A 471 -21.87 12.47 -26.20
C GLU A 471 -21.85 13.67 -27.15
N GLN A 472 -22.94 14.44 -27.26
CA GLN A 472 -22.99 15.65 -28.09
C GLN A 472 -22.15 16.81 -27.52
N LYS A 473 -22.16 17.01 -26.20
CA LYS A 473 -21.39 18.10 -25.55
C LYS A 473 -19.92 17.77 -25.37
N PHE A 474 -19.59 16.49 -25.28
CA PHE A 474 -18.28 15.95 -24.94
C PHE A 474 -17.93 14.81 -25.91
N PRO A 475 -17.82 15.08 -27.23
CA PRO A 475 -17.67 14.07 -28.28
C PRO A 475 -16.39 13.24 -28.14
N GLU A 476 -15.33 13.79 -27.56
CA GLU A 476 -14.10 13.05 -27.20
C GLU A 476 -14.26 12.04 -26.02
N PHE A 477 -15.43 12.01 -25.37
CA PHE A 477 -15.73 11.18 -24.18
C PHE A 477 -16.96 10.26 -24.35
N GLY A 478 -17.71 10.40 -25.45
CA GLY A 478 -18.93 9.63 -25.76
C GLY A 478 -18.82 8.11 -25.61
N PRO A 479 -17.76 7.46 -26.14
CA PRO A 479 -17.63 6.00 -26.06
C PRO A 479 -17.46 5.43 -24.64
N LEU A 480 -16.80 6.17 -23.73
CA LEU A 480 -16.59 5.73 -22.33
C LEU A 480 -17.86 5.89 -21.47
N LEU A 481 -18.60 6.98 -21.68
CA LEU A 481 -19.91 7.19 -21.08
C LEU A 481 -20.91 6.13 -21.55
N TRP A 482 -20.84 5.73 -22.83
CA TRP A 482 -21.70 4.68 -23.39
C TRP A 482 -21.39 3.30 -22.83
N VAL A 483 -20.12 2.94 -22.65
CA VAL A 483 -19.72 1.66 -22.05
C VAL A 483 -20.09 1.58 -20.58
N ALA A 484 -19.85 2.66 -19.81
CA ALA A 484 -20.19 2.71 -18.40
C ALA A 484 -21.72 2.76 -18.18
N ALA A 485 -22.47 3.33 -19.13
CA ALA A 485 -23.93 3.21 -19.18
C ALA A 485 -24.42 1.80 -19.54
N HIS A 486 -23.74 1.10 -20.45
CA HIS A 486 -24.11 -0.26 -20.82
C HIS A 486 -23.83 -1.26 -19.69
N ILE A 487 -22.76 -1.04 -18.92
CA ILE A 487 -22.47 -1.79 -17.68
C ILE A 487 -23.57 -1.51 -16.64
N ALA A 488 -23.98 -0.25 -16.46
CA ALA A 488 -25.10 0.11 -15.59
C ALA A 488 -26.49 -0.40 -16.08
N LEU A 489 -26.60 -0.82 -17.34
CA LEU A 489 -27.80 -1.40 -17.96
C LEU A 489 -27.82 -2.94 -17.95
N THR A 490 -26.76 -3.60 -17.45
CA THR A 490 -26.60 -5.06 -17.51
C THR A 490 -26.73 -5.78 -16.16
N GLU A 491 -26.98 -5.08 -15.06
CA GLU A 491 -27.40 -5.69 -13.76
C GLU A 491 -28.87 -6.17 -13.76
N GLY A 492 -29.44 -6.49 -14.93
CA GLY A 492 -30.84 -6.93 -15.08
C GLY A 492 -31.05 -8.11 -16.05
N GLY A 493 -30.01 -8.89 -16.33
CA GLY A 493 -30.08 -10.08 -17.20
C GLY A 493 -30.00 -9.73 -18.70
N ALA A 494 -28.94 -10.20 -19.37
CA ALA A 494 -28.71 -9.95 -20.79
C ALA A 494 -28.75 -11.24 -21.62
N SER A 495 -29.51 -11.23 -22.71
CA SER A 495 -29.55 -12.28 -23.73
C SER A 495 -28.34 -12.20 -24.68
N LEU A 496 -28.01 -13.34 -25.32
CA LEU A 496 -26.86 -13.55 -26.21
C LEU A 496 -26.70 -12.50 -27.34
N GLU A 497 -27.81 -11.94 -27.82
CA GLU A 497 -27.85 -10.95 -28.89
C GLU A 497 -27.41 -9.55 -28.42
N LYS A 498 -27.70 -9.20 -27.17
CA LYS A 498 -27.27 -7.93 -26.55
C LYS A 498 -25.76 -7.91 -26.32
N THR A 499 -25.17 -9.07 -26.02
CA THR A 499 -23.72 -9.20 -25.77
C THR A 499 -22.88 -9.10 -27.03
N LYS A 500 -23.42 -9.48 -28.20
CA LYS A 500 -22.75 -9.24 -29.50
C LYS A 500 -22.66 -7.76 -29.84
N ARG A 501 -23.71 -6.99 -29.55
CA ARG A 501 -23.75 -5.54 -29.82
C ARG A 501 -22.73 -4.76 -28.98
N VAL A 502 -22.50 -5.19 -27.73
CA VAL A 502 -21.47 -4.63 -26.85
C VAL A 502 -20.07 -4.88 -27.40
N ALA A 503 -19.80 -6.09 -27.90
CA ALA A 503 -18.51 -6.43 -28.51
C ALA A 503 -18.23 -5.64 -29.81
N GLU A 504 -19.25 -5.38 -30.64
CA GLU A 504 -19.14 -4.56 -31.85
C GLU A 504 -18.78 -3.10 -31.53
N ILE A 505 -19.50 -2.49 -30.58
CA ILE A 505 -19.30 -1.08 -30.18
C ILE A 505 -17.93 -0.88 -29.52
N LEU A 506 -17.48 -1.85 -28.72
CA LEU A 506 -16.13 -1.85 -28.13
C LEU A 506 -15.03 -2.02 -29.21
N GLY A 507 -15.30 -2.82 -30.24
CA GLY A 507 -14.43 -2.95 -31.41
C GLY A 507 -14.27 -1.63 -32.17
N GLU A 508 -15.32 -0.81 -32.25
CA GLU A 508 -15.26 0.54 -32.85
C GLU A 508 -14.55 1.54 -31.94
N ALA A 509 -14.83 1.53 -30.63
CA ALA A 509 -14.17 2.38 -29.64
C ALA A 509 -12.66 2.13 -29.57
N SER A 510 -12.20 0.89 -29.77
CA SER A 510 -10.78 0.53 -29.80
C SER A 510 -9.99 1.18 -30.94
N ARG A 511 -10.66 1.70 -31.98
CA ARG A 511 -9.99 2.32 -33.15
C ARG A 511 -9.81 3.83 -33.02
N MET A 512 -10.31 4.44 -31.95
CA MET A 512 -10.26 5.88 -31.72
C MET A 512 -9.04 6.27 -30.85
N THR A 513 -8.39 7.40 -31.16
CA THR A 513 -7.26 7.95 -30.40
C THR A 513 -7.77 8.92 -29.33
N PHE A 514 -7.52 8.62 -28.04
CA PHE A 514 -8.08 9.39 -26.92
C PHE A 514 -7.01 10.13 -26.09
N PRO A 515 -7.32 11.32 -25.52
CA PRO A 515 -6.38 12.07 -24.66
C PRO A 515 -6.14 11.45 -23.27
N ILE A 516 -4.93 11.64 -22.72
CA ILE A 516 -4.33 10.92 -21.57
C ILE A 516 -5.06 11.08 -20.21
N ARG A 517 -5.94 12.07 -20.03
CA ARG A 517 -6.45 12.51 -18.71
C ARG A 517 -7.39 11.56 -17.93
N LEU A 518 -7.86 10.46 -18.51
CA LEU A 518 -8.80 9.52 -17.86
C LEU A 518 -8.27 8.06 -17.74
N PHE A 519 -6.95 7.90 -17.62
CA PHE A 519 -6.25 6.60 -17.62
C PHE A 519 -6.87 5.50 -16.72
N LYS A 520 -7.36 5.84 -15.52
CA LYS A 520 -7.92 4.86 -14.57
C LYS A 520 -9.32 4.37 -14.94
N VAL A 521 -10.24 5.27 -15.27
CA VAL A 521 -11.59 4.91 -15.74
C VAL A 521 -11.49 4.03 -17.00
N LYS A 522 -10.50 4.34 -17.85
CA LYS A 522 -10.22 3.63 -19.09
C LYS A 522 -9.71 2.20 -18.89
N ALA A 523 -8.78 1.97 -17.98
CA ALA A 523 -8.30 0.63 -17.68
C ALA A 523 -9.35 -0.20 -16.93
N GLN A 524 -10.12 0.43 -16.04
CA GLN A 524 -11.14 -0.23 -15.24
C GLN A 524 -12.26 -0.84 -16.09
N VAL A 525 -12.66 -0.16 -17.18
CA VAL A 525 -13.64 -0.68 -18.14
C VAL A 525 -13.21 -2.02 -18.76
N PHE A 526 -11.94 -2.15 -19.15
CA PHE A 526 -11.41 -3.41 -19.67
C PHE A 526 -11.32 -4.48 -18.57
N VAL A 527 -11.01 -4.09 -17.33
CA VAL A 527 -10.99 -5.00 -16.17
C VAL A 527 -12.39 -5.55 -15.90
N ASP A 528 -13.41 -4.70 -15.89
CA ASP A 528 -14.79 -5.11 -15.61
C ASP A 528 -15.36 -5.98 -16.73
N LEU A 529 -15.00 -5.68 -17.99
CA LEU A 529 -15.31 -6.53 -19.15
C LEU A 529 -14.67 -7.92 -19.02
N CYS A 530 -13.38 -8.00 -18.65
CA CYS A 530 -12.70 -9.28 -18.43
C CYS A 530 -13.39 -10.08 -17.32
N LYS A 531 -13.71 -9.45 -16.18
CA LYS A 531 -14.43 -10.09 -15.08
C LYS A 531 -15.78 -10.65 -15.52
N MET A 532 -16.57 -9.86 -16.25
CA MET A 532 -17.88 -10.27 -16.75
C MET A 532 -17.78 -11.46 -17.72
N LEU A 533 -16.86 -11.40 -18.69
CA LEU A 533 -16.69 -12.47 -19.68
C LEU A 533 -16.16 -13.76 -19.04
N MET A 534 -15.27 -13.65 -18.04
CA MET A 534 -14.79 -14.80 -17.27
C MET A 534 -15.90 -15.43 -16.43
N ALA A 535 -16.75 -14.62 -15.78
CA ALA A 535 -17.90 -15.11 -15.01
C ALA A 535 -18.92 -15.87 -15.89
N GLN A 536 -18.98 -15.54 -17.18
CA GLN A 536 -19.84 -16.22 -18.17
C GLN A 536 -19.16 -17.43 -18.85
N GLY A 537 -17.95 -17.82 -18.45
CA GLY A 537 -17.19 -18.93 -19.06
C GLY A 537 -16.65 -18.61 -20.47
N ARG A 538 -16.71 -17.36 -20.92
CA ARG A 538 -16.31 -16.92 -22.28
C ARG A 538 -14.83 -16.52 -22.33
N MET A 539 -13.98 -17.48 -21.95
CA MET A 539 -12.55 -17.24 -21.71
C MET A 539 -11.77 -16.74 -22.92
N LYS A 540 -12.11 -17.16 -24.15
CA LYS A 540 -11.45 -16.69 -25.39
C LYS A 540 -11.70 -15.20 -25.65
N GLU A 541 -12.87 -14.70 -25.30
CA GLU A 541 -13.25 -13.29 -25.47
C GLU A 541 -12.70 -12.43 -24.34
N ALA A 542 -12.69 -12.97 -23.10
CA ALA A 542 -12.01 -12.34 -21.97
C ALA A 542 -10.52 -12.13 -22.25
N LEU A 543 -9.88 -13.12 -22.90
CA LEU A 543 -8.49 -13.01 -23.34
C LEU A 543 -8.31 -11.90 -24.38
N GLN A 544 -9.15 -11.83 -25.41
CA GLN A 544 -9.07 -10.77 -26.43
C GLN A 544 -9.28 -9.37 -25.83
N ALA A 545 -10.21 -9.23 -24.88
CA ALA A 545 -10.42 -8.00 -24.14
C ALA A 545 -9.19 -7.62 -23.30
N ALA A 546 -8.56 -8.59 -22.63
CA ALA A 546 -7.34 -8.38 -21.85
C ALA A 546 -6.15 -7.99 -22.74
N GLU A 547 -5.97 -8.67 -23.88
CA GLU A 547 -4.92 -8.36 -24.87
C GLU A 547 -5.06 -6.94 -25.43
N GLN A 548 -6.28 -6.54 -25.80
CA GLN A 548 -6.55 -5.18 -26.25
C GLN A 548 -6.35 -4.17 -25.14
N GLY A 549 -6.86 -4.44 -23.93
CA GLY A 549 -6.69 -3.58 -22.77
C GLY A 549 -5.22 -3.35 -22.44
N VAL A 550 -4.39 -4.39 -22.50
CA VAL A 550 -2.94 -4.30 -22.30
C VAL A 550 -2.26 -3.53 -23.44
N ARG A 551 -2.69 -3.68 -24.70
CA ARG A 551 -2.15 -2.88 -25.82
C ARG A 551 -2.43 -1.38 -25.64
N PHE A 552 -3.61 -1.00 -25.17
CA PHE A 552 -3.97 0.41 -24.94
C PHE A 552 -3.44 0.97 -23.61
N PHE A 553 -3.35 0.12 -22.57
CA PHE A 553 -2.93 0.50 -21.22
C PHE A 553 -1.83 -0.42 -20.69
N PRO A 554 -0.64 -0.42 -21.32
CA PRO A 554 0.44 -1.36 -21.04
C PRO A 554 1.05 -1.24 -19.64
N VAL A 555 0.71 -0.18 -18.89
CA VAL A 555 1.15 0.05 -17.51
C VAL A 555 0.10 -0.38 -16.45
N SER A 556 -1.04 -0.92 -16.87
CA SER A 556 -2.07 -1.44 -15.96
C SER A 556 -1.72 -2.87 -15.51
N GLU A 557 -1.13 -2.99 -14.31
CA GLU A 557 -0.79 -4.30 -13.72
C GLU A 557 -2.02 -5.21 -13.57
N VAL A 558 -3.20 -4.63 -13.33
CA VAL A 558 -4.46 -5.39 -13.21
C VAL A 558 -4.83 -6.06 -14.53
N LEU A 559 -4.72 -5.34 -15.66
CA LEU A 559 -5.02 -5.92 -16.99
C LEU A 559 -4.02 -7.01 -17.37
N TRP A 560 -2.75 -6.86 -16.98
CA TRP A 560 -1.74 -7.90 -17.14
C TRP A 560 -2.07 -9.15 -16.30
N SER A 561 -2.50 -8.99 -15.05
CA SER A 561 -2.93 -10.11 -14.21
C SER A 561 -4.14 -10.85 -14.80
N PHE A 562 -5.11 -10.13 -15.39
CA PHE A 562 -6.24 -10.75 -16.09
C PHE A 562 -5.83 -11.47 -17.38
N LEU A 563 -4.89 -10.90 -18.13
CA LEU A 563 -4.32 -11.55 -19.32
C LEU A 563 -3.65 -12.88 -18.94
N CYS A 564 -2.80 -12.88 -17.91
CA CYS A 564 -2.15 -14.10 -17.40
C CYS A 564 -3.18 -15.13 -16.91
N ALA A 565 -4.17 -14.71 -16.11
CA ALA A 565 -5.22 -15.60 -15.62
C ALA A 565 -6.09 -16.20 -16.74
N CYS A 566 -6.29 -15.47 -17.85
CA CYS A 566 -6.99 -16.00 -19.02
C CYS A 566 -6.15 -17.03 -19.80
N LEU A 567 -4.84 -16.79 -19.94
CA LEU A 567 -3.90 -17.71 -20.59
C LEU A 567 -3.76 -19.02 -19.81
N GLU A 568 -3.56 -18.94 -18.48
CA GLU A 568 -3.43 -20.11 -17.60
C GLU A 568 -4.65 -21.03 -17.64
N ARG A 569 -5.85 -20.47 -17.79
CA ARG A 569 -7.12 -21.21 -17.80
C ARG A 569 -7.51 -21.79 -19.16
N LEU A 570 -6.90 -21.34 -20.26
CA LEU A 570 -7.21 -21.84 -21.61
C LEU A 570 -6.41 -23.09 -22.00
N GLY A 571 -5.37 -23.45 -21.26
CA GLY A 571 -4.62 -24.69 -21.41
C GLY A 571 -3.67 -24.74 -22.63
N PRO A 572 -2.82 -25.78 -22.71
CA PRO A 572 -1.61 -25.82 -23.54
C PRO A 572 -1.83 -25.85 -25.07
N GLU A 573 -3.05 -26.09 -25.57
CA GLU A 573 -3.34 -26.12 -27.01
C GLU A 573 -3.54 -24.72 -27.63
N GLY A 574 -3.65 -23.66 -26.83
CA GLY A 574 -3.77 -22.27 -27.31
C GLY A 574 -2.45 -21.49 -27.37
N ASP A 575 -1.32 -22.11 -26.97
CA ASP A 575 -0.31 -21.42 -26.15
C ASP A 575 1.09 -21.27 -26.79
N GLN A 576 1.19 -21.27 -28.13
CA GLN A 576 2.46 -20.89 -28.79
C GLN A 576 2.33 -19.66 -29.68
N GLN A 577 1.30 -19.58 -30.51
CA GLN A 577 1.09 -18.41 -31.36
C GLN A 577 0.74 -17.16 -30.55
N ARG A 578 -0.11 -17.31 -29.51
CA ARG A 578 -0.53 -16.18 -28.66
C ARG A 578 0.51 -15.78 -27.63
N LEU A 579 1.29 -16.73 -27.12
CA LEU A 579 2.46 -16.44 -26.30
C LEU A 579 3.51 -15.68 -27.12
N ALA A 580 3.68 -16.03 -28.40
CA ALA A 580 4.49 -15.27 -29.34
C ALA A 580 3.92 -13.87 -29.58
N ASP A 581 2.61 -13.69 -29.73
CA ASP A 581 1.97 -12.37 -29.87
C ASP A 581 2.14 -11.50 -28.61
N VAL A 582 2.05 -12.07 -27.40
CA VAL A 582 2.32 -11.38 -26.12
C VAL A 582 3.80 -11.02 -26.00
N GLN A 583 4.70 -11.93 -26.38
CA GLN A 583 6.14 -11.67 -26.44
C GLN A 583 6.49 -10.61 -27.49
N ASP A 584 5.72 -10.52 -28.59
CA ASP A 584 5.89 -9.54 -29.65
C ASP A 584 5.33 -8.16 -29.24
N ILE A 585 4.22 -8.12 -28.48
CA ILE A 585 3.73 -6.89 -27.81
C ILE A 585 4.79 -6.38 -26.82
N ILE A 586 5.38 -7.28 -26.01
CA ILE A 586 6.49 -6.96 -25.11
C ILE A 586 7.68 -6.42 -25.93
N LYS A 587 8.09 -7.10 -27.00
CA LYS A 587 9.19 -6.66 -27.89
C LYS A 587 8.91 -5.29 -28.51
N THR A 588 7.71 -5.04 -29.01
CA THR A 588 7.30 -3.79 -29.67
C THR A 588 7.21 -2.62 -28.69
N LEU A 589 6.77 -2.87 -27.44
CA LEU A 589 6.80 -1.90 -26.35
C LEU A 589 8.25 -1.51 -25.94
N PHE A 590 9.21 -2.43 -26.12
CA PHE A 590 10.63 -2.18 -25.84
C PHE A 590 11.45 -1.73 -27.07
N GLN A 591 10.97 -1.91 -28.30
CA GLN A 591 11.66 -1.53 -29.54
C GLN A 591 11.15 -0.23 -30.18
N SER A 592 9.93 0.25 -29.88
CA SER A 592 9.41 1.54 -30.40
C SER A 592 10.05 2.81 -29.81
N LYS A 593 11.23 2.67 -29.18
CA LYS A 593 12.10 3.78 -28.76
C LYS A 593 13.58 3.50 -29.06
N ALA A 594 13.86 2.98 -30.25
CA ALA A 594 15.16 3.14 -30.88
C ALA A 594 15.19 4.45 -31.66
#